data_AF-A0A554LNK6-F1
#
_entry.id   AF-A0A554LNK6-F1
#
_cell.length_a   1.000
_cell.length_b   1.000
_cell.length_c   1.000
_cell.angle_alpha   90.00
_cell.angle_beta   90.00
_cell.angle_gamma   90.00
#
_symmetry.space_group_name_H-M   'P 1'
#
loop_
_entity.id
_entity.type
_entity.pdbx_description
1 polymer ?
#
loop_
_entity_poly.entity_id
_entity_poly.type
_entity_poly.pdbx_seq_one_letter_code
_entity_poly.pdbx_strand_id
1 'polypeptide(L)'
;MTTKALKQVFSASISNLSDLIVAKARVRREFDDNLKKIYPQRFLVIVDGKPFKIEKEEDFDEFSKKLDEYFKVRNSQRKIITVSLFSEIIS
;
A
#
# COMPACT_ATOMS: atom_id res chain seq x y z
N MET A 1 5.05 1.38 28.76
CA MET A 1 5.52 0.81 27.48
C MET A 1 4.32 0.73 26.55
N THR A 2 4.01 1.80 25.83
CA THR A 2 2.84 1.82 24.92
C THR A 2 3.27 1.34 23.55
N THR A 3 2.76 0.18 23.14
CA THR A 3 2.81 -0.29 21.76
C THR A 3 2.17 0.78 20.87
N LYS A 4 2.97 1.47 20.05
CA LYS A 4 2.45 2.42 19.06
C LYS A 4 1.59 1.61 18.08
N ALA A 5 0.30 1.94 17.99
CA ALA A 5 -0.65 1.16 17.22
C ALA A 5 -0.51 1.44 15.71
N LEU A 6 -0.21 0.41 14.93
CA LEU A 6 -0.39 0.43 13.48
C LEU A 6 -1.89 0.68 13.19
N LYS A 7 -2.21 1.84 12.63
CA LYS A 7 -3.58 2.16 12.23
C LYS A 7 -3.78 1.71 10.79
N GLN A 8 -4.77 0.88 10.55
CA GLN A 8 -5.17 0.53 9.19
C GLN A 8 -5.83 1.75 8.52
N VAL A 9 -5.29 2.16 7.38
CA VAL A 9 -5.76 3.32 6.59
C VAL A 9 -6.83 2.88 5.59
N PHE A 10 -6.57 1.80 4.85
CA PHE A 10 -7.59 1.19 3.98
C PHE A 10 -7.28 -0.29 3.68
N SER A 11 -8.27 -1.00 3.14
CA SER A 11 -8.10 -2.31 2.50
C SER A 11 -8.90 -2.35 1.20
N ALA A 12 -8.36 -3.02 0.19
CA ALA A 12 -8.99 -3.24 -1.10
C ALA A 12 -8.72 -4.66 -1.58
N SER A 13 -9.75 -5.28 -2.18
CA SER A 13 -9.62 -6.55 -2.89
C SER A 13 -9.53 -6.27 -4.37
N ILE A 14 -8.41 -6.63 -4.99
CA ILE A 14 -8.13 -6.42 -6.40
C ILE A 14 -8.51 -7.69 -7.14
N SER A 15 -9.56 -7.59 -7.95
CA SER A 15 -10.06 -8.66 -8.83
C SER A 15 -9.78 -8.37 -10.31
N ASN A 16 -9.64 -7.10 -10.67
CA ASN A 16 -9.49 -6.62 -12.04
C ASN A 16 -8.51 -5.43 -12.12
N LEU A 17 -8.23 -4.97 -13.34
CA LEU A 17 -7.26 -3.89 -13.59
C LEU A 17 -7.73 -2.54 -13.03
N SER A 18 -9.04 -2.27 -13.07
CA SER A 18 -9.61 -1.05 -12.51
C SER A 18 -9.40 -0.98 -11.00
N ASP A 19 -9.62 -2.09 -10.27
CA ASP A 19 -9.37 -2.18 -8.83
C ASP A 19 -7.90 -1.88 -8.49
N LEU A 20 -6.98 -2.37 -9.33
CA LEU A 20 -5.55 -2.14 -9.18
C LEU A 20 -5.20 -0.65 -9.31
N ILE A 21 -5.73 0.01 -10.34
CA ILE A 21 -5.50 1.44 -10.58
C ILE A 21 -6.05 2.26 -9.41
N VAL A 22 -7.25 1.94 -8.93
CA VAL A 22 -7.87 2.60 -7.78
C VAL A 22 -7.04 2.41 -6.51
N ALA A 23 -6.57 1.18 -6.24
CA ALA A 23 -5.72 0.89 -5.09
C ALA A 23 -4.42 1.70 -5.13
N LYS A 24 -3.72 1.73 -6.29
CA LYS A 24 -2.49 2.51 -6.47
C LYS A 24 -2.70 3.99 -6.27
N ALA A 25 -3.73 4.57 -6.90
CA ALA A 25 -4.05 5.98 -6.77
C ALA A 25 -4.36 6.35 -5.31
N ARG A 26 -5.03 5.46 -4.58
CA ARG A 26 -5.34 5.65 -3.17
C ARG A 26 -4.10 5.60 -2.28
N VAL A 27 -3.21 4.61 -2.47
CA VAL A 27 -1.91 4.58 -1.77
C VAL A 27 -1.11 5.85 -2.06
N ARG A 28 -1.05 6.27 -3.33
CA ARG A 28 -0.30 7.48 -3.73
C ARG A 28 -0.82 8.72 -3.03
N ARG A 29 -2.15 8.90 -3.02
CA ARG A 29 -2.79 10.04 -2.36
C ARG A 29 -2.49 10.09 -0.87
N GLU A 30 -2.62 8.97 -0.17
CA GLU A 30 -2.31 8.89 1.27
C GLU A 30 -0.83 9.18 1.54
N PHE A 31 0.06 8.71 0.66
CA PHE A 31 1.49 8.97 0.72
C PHE A 31 1.81 10.47 0.50
N ASP A 32 1.26 11.08 -0.54
CA ASP A 32 1.45 12.50 -0.84
C ASP A 32 0.88 13.41 0.27
N ASP A 33 -0.28 13.05 0.82
CA ASP A 33 -0.89 13.77 1.94
C ASP A 33 -0.06 13.62 3.23
N ASN A 34 0.68 12.52 3.38
CA ASN A 34 1.60 12.31 4.49
C ASN A 34 2.92 13.06 4.36
N LEU A 35 3.48 13.18 3.15
CA LEU A 35 4.67 14.00 2.91
C LEU A 35 4.45 15.47 3.28
N LYS A 36 3.21 15.95 3.23
CA LYS A 36 2.83 17.31 3.63
C LYS A 36 2.62 17.48 5.15
N LYS A 37 2.62 16.40 5.94
CA LYS A 37 2.38 16.46 7.39
C LYS A 37 3.66 16.82 8.14
N ILE A 38 3.49 17.56 9.24
CA ILE A 38 4.57 17.96 10.16
C ILE A 38 5.26 16.74 10.81
N TYR A 39 4.52 15.65 10.98
CA TYR A 39 5.04 14.36 11.46
C TYR A 39 4.82 13.30 10.38
N PRO A 40 5.85 12.98 9.58
CA PRO A 40 5.73 11.96 8.54
C PRO A 40 5.45 10.59 9.20
N GLN A 41 4.42 9.90 8.71
CA GLN A 41 4.07 8.55 9.11
C GLN A 41 4.79 7.53 8.24
N ARG A 42 5.15 6.37 8.80
CA ARG A 42 5.62 5.24 7.98
C ARG A 42 4.44 4.49 7.41
N PHE A 43 4.49 4.18 6.11
CA PHE A 43 3.48 3.33 5.50
C PHE A 43 3.98 1.91 5.30
N LEU A 44 3.12 0.97 5.65
CA LEU A 44 3.29 -0.44 5.38
C LEU A 44 2.11 -0.91 4.52
N VAL A 45 2.39 -1.32 3.29
CA VAL A 45 1.41 -1.94 2.40
C VAL A 45 1.57 -3.45 2.48
N ILE A 46 0.49 -4.17 2.75
CA ILE A 46 0.47 -5.63 2.72
C ILE A 46 -0.31 -6.07 1.49
N VAL A 47 0.36 -6.75 0.56
CA VAL A 47 -0.22 -7.31 -0.66
C VAL A 47 -0.21 -8.83 -0.55
N ASP A 48 -1.38 -9.44 -0.38
CA ASP A 48 -1.55 -10.88 -0.22
C ASP A 48 -0.59 -11.50 0.82
N GLY A 49 -0.49 -10.85 1.98
CA GLY A 49 0.40 -11.26 3.07
C GLY A 49 1.87 -10.83 2.91
N LYS A 50 2.27 -10.23 1.77
CA LYS A 50 3.62 -9.71 1.58
C LYS A 50 3.70 -8.23 2.01
N PRO A 51 4.54 -7.87 2.99
CA PRO A 51 4.73 -6.49 3.40
C PRO A 51 5.66 -5.71 2.45
N PHE A 52 5.31 -4.47 2.18
CA PHE A 52 6.05 -3.47 1.41
C PHE A 52 6.10 -2.18 2.24
N LYS A 53 7.30 -1.70 2.54
CA LYS A 53 7.47 -0.42 3.24
C LYS A 53 7.56 0.69 2.20
N ILE A 54 6.85 1.78 2.43
CA ILE A 54 6.91 2.98 1.59
C ILE A 54 7.30 4.14 2.49
N GLU A 55 8.56 4.55 2.40
CA GLU A 55 9.12 5.67 3.17
C GLU A 55 9.45 6.87 2.26
N LYS A 56 9.83 6.60 1.00
CA LYS A 56 10.16 7.61 -0.02
C LYS A 56 9.45 7.33 -1.35
N GLU A 57 9.48 8.31 -2.25
CA GLU A 57 8.85 8.19 -3.58
C GLU A 57 9.41 7.03 -4.40
N GLU A 58 10.72 6.75 -4.31
CA GLU A 58 11.34 5.60 -4.98
C GLU A 58 10.74 4.26 -4.52
N ASP A 59 10.39 4.13 -3.23
CA ASP A 59 9.77 2.92 -2.69
C ASP A 59 8.36 2.74 -3.25
N PHE A 60 7.63 3.84 -3.45
CA PHE A 60 6.32 3.81 -4.08
C PHE A 60 6.41 3.32 -5.53
N ASP A 61 7.40 3.79 -6.29
CA ASP A 61 7.61 3.34 -7.67
C ASP A 61 7.98 1.86 -7.74
N GLU A 62 8.85 1.39 -6.84
CA GLU A 62 9.19 -0.03 -6.73
C GLU A 62 7.97 -0.88 -6.35
N PHE A 63 7.20 -0.44 -5.35
CA PHE A 63 5.94 -1.08 -4.95
C PHE A 63 4.95 -1.13 -6.11
N SER A 64 4.79 -0.04 -6.85
CA SER A 64 3.86 0.06 -7.99
C SER A 64 4.23 -0.93 -9.08
N LYS A 65 5.52 -1.04 -9.44
CA LYS A 65 6.00 -2.04 -10.41
C LYS A 65 5.77 -3.46 -9.91
N LYS A 66 6.17 -3.77 -8.67
CA LYS A 66 5.99 -5.10 -8.08
C LYS A 66 4.52 -5.49 -8.00
N LEU A 67 3.63 -4.55 -7.66
CA LEU A 67 2.20 -4.80 -7.59
C LEU A 67 1.62 -5.10 -8.98
N ASP A 68 2.07 -4.42 -10.04
CA ASP A 68 1.66 -4.75 -11.42
C ASP A 68 2.10 -6.15 -11.84
N GLU A 69 3.34 -6.53 -11.53
CA GLU A 69 3.83 -7.88 -11.80
C GLU A 69 3.04 -8.92 -11.01
N TYR A 70 2.81 -8.67 -9.72
CA TYR A 70 2.03 -9.55 -8.86
C TYR A 70 0.60 -9.70 -9.36
N PHE A 71 -0.01 -8.59 -9.77
CA PHE A 71 -1.34 -8.57 -10.37
C PHE A 71 -1.40 -9.35 -11.67
N LYS A 72 -0.43 -9.17 -12.60
CA LYS A 72 -0.38 -9.95 -13.85
C LYS A 72 -0.34 -11.46 -13.58
N VAL A 73 0.52 -11.89 -12.65
CA VAL A 73 0.63 -13.32 -12.28
C VAL A 73 -0.66 -13.83 -11.65
N ARG A 74 -1.27 -13.07 -10.73
CA ARG A 74 -2.48 -13.49 -9.99
C ARG A 74 -3.77 -13.41 -10.80
N ASN A 75 -3.89 -12.41 -11.68
CA ASN A 75 -5.02 -12.25 -12.58
C ASN A 75 -5.06 -13.40 -13.60
N SER A 76 -3.90 -13.81 -14.11
CA SER A 76 -3.77 -15.02 -14.94
C SER A 76 -4.26 -16.29 -14.21
N GLN A 77 -4.08 -16.34 -12.88
CA GLN A 77 -4.59 -17.42 -12.02
C GLN A 77 -6.03 -17.19 -11.52
N ARG A 78 -6.72 -16.13 -11.96
CA ARG A 78 -8.05 -15.69 -11.46
C ARG A 78 -8.14 -15.60 -9.93
N LYS A 79 -7.04 -15.23 -9.27
CA LYS A 79 -6.98 -15.05 -7.82
C LYS A 79 -7.18 -13.60 -7.44
N ILE A 80 -8.01 -13.36 -6.44
CA ILE A 80 -8.17 -12.05 -5.81
C ILE A 80 -6.91 -11.72 -5.01
N ILE A 81 -6.45 -10.47 -5.09
CA ILE A 81 -5.32 -9.96 -4.31
C ILE A 81 -5.86 -9.02 -3.24
N THR A 82 -5.49 -9.20 -1.98
CA THR A 82 -5.85 -8.26 -0.91
C THR A 82 -4.71 -7.27 -0.71
N VAL A 83 -5.02 -5.97 -0.78
CA VAL A 83 -4.08 -4.88 -0.50
C VAL A 83 -4.57 -4.10 0.71
N SER A 84 -3.73 -4.03 1.75
CA SER A 84 -4.04 -3.27 2.96
C SER A 84 -2.93 -2.27 3.24
N LEU A 85 -3.28 -1.01 3.48
CA LEU A 85 -2.35 0.05 3.86
C LEU A 85 -2.46 0.32 5.36
N PHE A 86 -1.32 0.35 6.03
CA PHE A 86 -1.19 0.71 7.44
C PHE A 86 -0.28 1.93 7.57
N SER A 87 -0.61 2.80 8.52
CA SER A 87 0.20 3.94 8.90
C SER A 87 0.67 3.78 10.35
N GLU A 88 1.95 4.06 10.59
CA GLU A 88 2.54 4.15 11.92
C GLU A 88 2.97 5.60 12.21
N ILE A 89 2.50 6.15 13.33
CA ILE A 89 2.91 7.49 13.78
C ILE A 89 4.31 7.39 14.40
N ILE A 90 5.27 8.06 13.78
CA ILE A 90 6.62 8.25 14.33
C ILE A 90 6.52 9.36 15.40
N SER A 91 6.14 9.00 16.64
CA SER A 91 6.21 9.91 17.80
C SER A 91 7.60 9.99 18.42
#